data_AF-A5N3D4-F1
#
_entry.id   AF-A5N3D4-F1
#
_cell.length_a   1.000
_cell.length_b   1.000
_cell.length_c   1.000
_cell.angle_alpha   90.00
_cell.angle_beta   90.00
_cell.angle_gamma   90.00
#
_symmetry.space_group_name_H-M   'P 1'
#
loop_
_entity.id
_entity.type
_entity.pdbx_description
1 polymer ?
#
loop_
_entity_poly.entity_id
_entity_poly.type
_entity_poly.pdbx_seq_one_letter_code
_entity_poly.pdbx_strand_id
1 'polypeptide(L)'
;MMKHGYHMGLGFYGSYILIFFLLIILVLIFLALKSKPSLSPFTIKLLDILKTKYASGMITADEFIERKSIIEDIKYLNSYTPILLERYAECLITTKEFLNIKNEIESNNYDASICEELAKGHISYDEFKSKIFGGKTNEK
;
A
#
# COMPACT_ATOMS: atom_id res chain seq x y z
N MET A 1 -5.46 -46.52 46.85
CA MET A 1 -5.18 -45.90 45.55
C MET A 1 -5.73 -44.48 45.57
N MET A 2 -4.96 -43.53 46.09
CA MET A 2 -5.38 -42.12 46.20
C MET A 2 -4.36 -41.28 45.44
N LYS A 3 -4.80 -40.79 44.27
CA LYS A 3 -3.99 -39.97 43.36
C LYS A 3 -3.75 -38.61 44.02
N HIS A 4 -2.48 -38.24 44.23
CA HIS A 4 -2.08 -36.96 44.77
C HIS A 4 -2.48 -35.81 43.82
N GLY A 5 -3.21 -34.84 44.36
CA GLY A 5 -3.57 -33.61 43.67
C GLY A 5 -2.37 -32.65 43.62
N TYR A 6 -1.88 -32.38 42.41
CA TYR A 6 -0.82 -31.40 42.16
C TYR A 6 -1.38 -29.98 42.10
N HIS A 7 -1.90 -29.47 43.22
CA HIS A 7 -2.31 -28.07 43.35
C HIS A 7 -1.59 -27.45 44.54
N MET A 8 -0.30 -27.19 44.41
CA MET A 8 0.44 -26.36 45.36
C MET A 8 1.42 -25.44 44.63
N GLY A 9 1.20 -24.14 44.77
CA GLY A 9 2.29 -23.17 44.74
C GLY A 9 2.38 -22.23 43.52
N LEU A 10 1.30 -21.55 43.11
CA LEU A 10 1.42 -20.40 42.19
C LEU A 10 0.46 -19.23 42.51
N GLY A 11 -0.21 -19.24 43.67
CA GLY A 11 -1.30 -18.29 43.98
C GLY A 11 -0.87 -16.82 44.16
N PHE A 12 0.33 -16.56 44.67
CA PHE A 12 0.83 -15.19 44.87
C PHE A 12 1.80 -14.73 43.78
N TYR A 13 2.77 -15.55 43.36
CA TYR A 13 3.68 -15.15 42.27
C TYR A 13 2.99 -15.13 40.89
N GLY A 14 1.98 -16.00 40.68
CA GLY A 14 1.22 -16.03 39.43
C GLY A 14 0.44 -14.74 39.19
N SER A 15 -0.10 -14.11 40.24
CA SER A 15 -0.80 -12.83 40.12
C SER A 15 0.16 -11.67 39.80
N TYR A 16 1.35 -11.63 40.42
CA TYR A 16 2.38 -10.66 40.05
C TYR A 16 2.88 -10.83 38.61
N ILE A 17 3.07 -12.06 38.15
CA ILE A 17 3.46 -12.36 36.76
C ILE A 17 2.36 -11.89 35.80
N LEU A 18 1.09 -12.14 36.12
CA LEU A 18 -0.05 -11.75 35.29
C LEU A 18 -0.18 -10.22 35.21
N ILE A 19 0.01 -9.51 36.34
CA ILE A 19 0.05 -8.04 36.39
C ILE A 19 1.20 -7.48 35.55
N PHE A 20 2.39 -8.09 35.63
CA PHE A 20 3.53 -7.67 34.82
C PHE A 20 3.26 -7.88 33.32
N PHE A 21 2.65 -9.00 32.96
CA PHE A 21 2.26 -9.29 31.58
C PHE A 21 1.22 -8.28 31.06
N LEU A 22 0.23 -7.92 31.89
CA LEU A 22 -0.77 -6.91 31.57
C LEU A 22 -0.13 -5.54 31.30
N LEU A 23 0.84 -5.14 32.14
CA LEU A 23 1.59 -3.90 31.94
C LEU A 23 2.39 -3.92 30.65
N ILE A 24 3.05 -5.03 30.31
CA ILE A 24 3.77 -5.18 29.04
C ILE A 24 2.81 -5.01 27.86
N ILE A 25 1.65 -5.70 27.88
CA ILE A 25 0.64 -5.58 26.82
C ILE A 25 0.18 -4.12 26.68
N LEU A 26 -0.09 -3.43 27.80
CA LEU A 26 -0.51 -2.04 27.80
C LEU A 26 0.54 -1.12 27.14
N VAL A 27 1.83 -1.34 27.48
CA VAL A 27 2.94 -0.60 26.89
C VAL A 27 3.07 -0.89 25.39
N LEU A 28 2.92 -2.14 24.97
CA LEU A 28 2.95 -2.53 23.55
C LEU A 28 1.81 -1.89 22.77
N ILE A 29 0.58 -1.88 23.30
CA ILE A 29 -0.58 -1.22 22.69
C ILE A 29 -0.34 0.28 22.56
N PHE A 30 0.17 0.92 23.63
CA PHE A 30 0.49 2.35 23.60
C PHE A 30 1.55 2.70 22.55
N LEU A 31 2.58 1.86 22.43
CA LEU A 31 3.63 2.04 21.43
C LEU A 31 3.09 1.89 20.01
N ALA A 32 2.23 0.90 19.77
CA ALA A 32 1.58 0.67 18.47
C ALA A 32 0.64 1.81 18.06
N LEU A 33 -0.08 2.42 19.02
CA LEU A 33 -0.92 3.59 18.75
C LEU A 33 -0.11 4.86 18.47
N LYS A 34 1.04 5.01 19.12
CA LYS A 34 1.92 6.18 18.97
C LYS A 34 2.77 6.12 17.71
N SER A 35 3.06 4.92 17.19
CA SER A 35 3.68 4.75 15.89
C SER A 35 2.69 5.06 14.77
N LYS A 36 2.32 6.34 14.63
CA LYS A 36 1.78 6.81 13.35
C LYS A 36 2.91 6.64 12.34
N PRO A 37 2.70 5.92 11.23
CA PRO A 37 3.71 5.85 10.19
C PRO A 37 4.02 7.29 9.77
N SER A 38 5.27 7.71 9.93
CA SER A 38 5.69 9.01 9.43
C SER A 38 5.51 8.97 7.91
N LEU A 39 4.56 9.75 7.39
CA LEU A 39 4.34 9.85 5.95
C LEU A 39 5.65 10.26 5.29
N SER A 40 6.01 9.56 4.22
CA SER A 40 7.20 9.92 3.45
C SER A 40 7.01 11.32 2.84
N PRO A 41 8.08 12.12 2.67
CA PRO A 41 7.99 13.43 2.01
C PRO A 41 7.33 13.36 0.63
N PHE A 42 7.54 12.25 -0.09
CA PHE A 42 6.91 11.98 -1.37
C PHE A 42 5.39 11.79 -1.25
N THR A 43 4.93 11.00 -0.27
CA THR A 43 3.50 10.84 0.01
C THR A 43 2.86 12.18 0.37
N ILE A 44 3.53 13.04 1.14
CA ILE A 44 3.04 14.39 1.47
C ILE A 44 2.84 15.22 0.19
N LYS A 45 3.82 15.19 -0.74
CA LYS A 45 3.70 15.87 -2.04
C LYS A 45 2.49 15.39 -2.84
N LEU A 46 2.28 14.06 -2.93
CA LEU A 46 1.14 13.50 -3.65
C LEU A 46 -0.20 13.90 -3.04
N LEU A 47 -0.29 13.88 -1.71
CA LEU A 47 -1.50 14.31 -1.01
C LEU A 47 -1.78 15.80 -1.22
N ASP A 48 -0.76 16.63 -1.39
CA ASP A 48 -0.92 18.07 -1.67
C ASP A 48 -1.47 18.32 -3.07
N ILE A 49 -1.00 17.56 -4.07
CA ILE A 49 -1.58 17.56 -5.42
C ILE A 49 -3.06 17.16 -5.34
N LEU A 50 -3.37 16.08 -4.63
CA LEU A 50 -4.73 15.58 -4.47
C LEU A 50 -5.66 16.61 -3.80
N LYS A 51 -5.18 17.28 -2.74
CA LYS A 51 -5.90 18.36 -2.05
C LYS A 51 -6.16 19.54 -2.99
N THR A 52 -5.18 19.90 -3.81
CA THR A 52 -5.33 20.98 -4.79
C THR A 52 -6.46 20.65 -5.79
N LYS A 53 -6.53 19.40 -6.26
CA LYS A 53 -7.59 18.92 -7.17
C LYS A 53 -8.96 18.89 -6.51
N TYR A 54 -9.03 18.50 -5.25
CA TYR A 54 -10.27 18.56 -4.47
C TYR A 54 -10.73 20.00 -4.25
N ALA A 55 -9.82 20.91 -3.88
CA ALA A 55 -10.12 22.32 -3.69
C ALA A 55 -10.58 23.01 -4.99
N SER A 56 -10.09 22.57 -6.15
CA SER A 56 -10.57 23.04 -7.46
C SER A 56 -11.91 22.42 -7.88
N GLY A 57 -12.48 21.49 -7.10
CA GLY A 57 -13.70 20.78 -7.45
C GLY A 57 -13.57 19.80 -8.62
N MET A 58 -12.35 19.39 -8.98
CA MET A 58 -12.12 18.41 -10.05
C MET A 58 -12.49 16.98 -9.64
N ILE A 59 -12.45 16.69 -8.34
CA ILE A 59 -12.78 15.39 -7.76
C ILE A 59 -13.76 15.58 -6.60
N THR A 60 -14.59 14.56 -6.39
CA THR A 60 -15.54 14.48 -5.28
C THR A 60 -14.85 14.10 -3.97
N ALA A 61 -15.57 14.24 -2.85
CA ALA A 61 -15.05 13.82 -1.54
C ALA A 61 -14.78 12.32 -1.49
N ASP A 62 -15.65 11.50 -2.10
CA ASP A 62 -15.51 10.05 -2.13
C ASP A 62 -14.28 9.63 -2.94
N GLU A 63 -14.09 10.22 -4.13
CA GLU A 63 -12.90 9.98 -4.96
C GLU A 63 -11.61 10.43 -4.27
N PHE A 64 -11.65 11.55 -3.53
CA PHE A 64 -10.51 12.00 -2.75
C PHE A 64 -10.15 11.00 -1.66
N ILE A 65 -11.13 10.47 -0.92
CA ILE A 65 -10.91 9.48 0.15
C ILE A 65 -10.34 8.18 -0.44
N GLU A 66 -10.90 7.70 -1.55
CA GLU A 66 -10.42 6.50 -2.23
C GLU A 66 -8.97 6.65 -2.68
N ARG A 67 -8.67 7.73 -3.43
CA ARG A 67 -7.32 8.01 -3.94
C ARG A 67 -6.31 8.21 -2.82
N LYS A 68 -6.71 8.90 -1.75
CA LYS A 68 -5.89 9.11 -0.55
C LYS A 68 -5.51 7.77 0.10
N SER A 69 -6.48 6.88 0.30
CA SER A 69 -6.25 5.57 0.91
C SER A 69 -5.22 4.76 0.10
N ILE A 70 -5.33 4.79 -1.23
CA ILE A 70 -4.40 4.06 -2.12
C ILE A 70 -2.98 4.63 -2.03
N ILE A 71 -2.84 5.97 -2.00
CA ILE A 71 -1.53 6.64 -1.91
C ILE A 71 -0.85 6.36 -0.56
N GLU A 72 -1.62 6.27 0.54
CA GLU A 72 -1.09 6.00 1.88
C GLU A 72 -0.72 4.52 2.09
N ASP A 73 -1.48 3.59 1.51
CA ASP A 73 -1.29 2.14 1.71
C ASP A 73 -0.28 1.50 0.74
N ILE A 74 0.08 2.18 -0.35
CA ILE A 74 0.94 1.59 -1.37
C ILE A 74 2.40 1.46 -0.92
N LYS A 75 2.94 0.26 -1.16
CA LYS A 75 4.37 -0.03 -1.03
C LYS A 75 5.09 0.23 -2.34
N TYR A 76 6.21 0.94 -2.27
CA TYR A 76 7.11 1.19 -3.38
C TYR A 76 7.95 -0.06 -3.67
N LEU A 77 7.37 -1.05 -4.35
CA LEU A 77 8.08 -2.28 -4.73
C LEU A 77 8.98 -2.08 -5.96
N ASN A 78 8.59 -1.19 -6.87
CA ASN A 78 9.31 -0.91 -8.11
C ASN A 78 9.65 0.58 -8.24
N SER A 79 10.81 0.90 -8.81
CA SER A 79 11.29 2.26 -9.14
C SER A 79 10.34 3.08 -10.01
N TYR A 80 9.46 2.43 -10.78
CA TYR A 80 8.46 3.11 -11.63
C TYR A 80 7.14 3.44 -10.90
N THR A 81 6.90 2.83 -9.73
CA THR A 81 5.68 3.05 -8.93
C THR A 81 5.48 4.52 -8.54
N PRO A 82 6.52 5.28 -8.12
CA PRO A 82 6.38 6.71 -7.83
C PRO A 82 5.88 7.53 -9.02
N ILE A 83 6.37 7.25 -10.24
CA ILE A 83 5.98 7.96 -11.46
C ILE A 83 4.50 7.70 -11.76
N LEU A 84 4.08 6.45 -11.63
CA LEU A 84 2.68 6.05 -11.82
C LEU A 84 1.75 6.69 -10.78
N LEU A 85 2.20 6.76 -9.52
CA LEU A 85 1.47 7.41 -8.43
C LEU A 85 1.32 8.91 -8.65
N GLU A 86 2.33 9.58 -9.21
CA GLU A 86 2.25 11.01 -9.54
C GLU A 86 1.14 11.26 -10.57
N ARG A 87 1.08 10.48 -11.66
CA ARG A 87 -0.04 10.54 -12.62
C ARG A 87 -1.40 10.24 -11.99
N TYR A 88 -1.45 9.30 -11.06
CA TYR A 88 -2.68 8.96 -10.35
C TYR A 88 -3.15 10.10 -9.44
N ALA A 89 -2.23 10.75 -8.71
CA ALA A 89 -2.53 11.91 -7.87
C ALA A 89 -2.99 13.12 -8.71
N GLU A 90 -2.42 13.30 -9.91
CA GLU A 90 -2.84 14.34 -10.85
C GLU A 90 -4.22 14.10 -11.49
N CYS A 91 -4.83 12.93 -11.22
CA CYS A 91 -6.09 12.48 -11.81
C CYS A 91 -6.01 12.24 -13.34
N LEU A 92 -4.81 11.95 -13.86
CA LEU A 92 -4.61 11.61 -15.27
C LEU A 92 -5.06 10.19 -15.62
N ILE A 93 -5.12 9.31 -14.62
CA ILE A 93 -5.55 7.92 -14.75
C ILE A 93 -6.58 7.56 -13.66
N THR A 94 -7.42 6.59 -13.99
CA THR A 94 -8.42 6.03 -13.06
C THR A 94 -7.77 5.02 -12.11
N THR A 95 -8.45 4.72 -11.00
CA THR A 95 -8.00 3.67 -10.05
C THR A 95 -7.82 2.32 -10.74
N LYS A 96 -8.73 1.98 -11.67
CA LYS A 96 -8.66 0.73 -12.42
C LYS A 96 -7.42 0.65 -13.30
N GLU A 97 -7.13 1.71 -14.06
CA GLU A 97 -5.94 1.77 -14.92
C GLU A 97 -4.67 1.74 -14.10
N PHE A 98 -4.63 2.49 -13.00
CA PHE A 98 -3.51 2.50 -12.07
C PHE A 98 -3.19 1.09 -11.55
N LEU A 99 -4.20 0.36 -11.07
CA LEU A 99 -4.01 -0.99 -10.55
C LEU A 99 -3.58 -1.98 -11.64
N ASN A 100 -4.14 -1.87 -12.84
CA ASN A 100 -3.75 -2.71 -13.97
C ASN A 100 -2.28 -2.47 -14.33
N ILE A 101 -1.87 -1.21 -14.51
CA ILE A 101 -0.49 -0.85 -14.85
C ILE A 101 0.49 -1.29 -13.75
N LYS A 102 0.13 -1.06 -12.48
CA LYS A 102 0.94 -1.49 -11.34
C LYS A 102 1.14 -3.01 -11.34
N ASN A 103 0.06 -3.77 -11.52
CA ASN A 103 0.13 -5.23 -11.53
C ASN A 103 0.99 -5.74 -12.69
N GLU A 104 0.93 -5.12 -13.87
CA GLU A 104 1.81 -5.48 -15.00
C GLU A 104 3.28 -5.22 -14.68
N ILE A 105 3.61 -4.05 -14.14
CA ILE A 105 4.98 -3.65 -13.80
C ILE A 105 5.57 -4.53 -12.67
N GLU A 106 4.73 -5.03 -11.75
CA GLU A 106 5.17 -5.89 -10.64
C GLU A 106 5.17 -7.38 -11.00
N SER A 107 4.23 -7.85 -11.81
CA SER A 107 4.06 -9.28 -12.13
C SER A 107 4.95 -9.76 -13.26
N ASN A 108 5.23 -8.89 -14.23
CA ASN A 108 5.94 -9.28 -15.44
C ASN A 108 7.30 -8.59 -15.47
N ASN A 109 8.34 -9.37 -15.73
CA ASN A 109 9.70 -8.86 -15.87
C ASN A 109 9.87 -8.25 -17.27
N TYR A 110 9.17 -7.14 -17.53
CA TYR A 110 9.31 -6.37 -18.75
C TYR A 110 10.58 -5.53 -18.73
N ASP A 111 11.06 -5.16 -19.91
CA ASP A 111 12.19 -4.25 -20.05
C ASP A 111 11.92 -2.93 -19.30
N ALA A 112 12.96 -2.43 -18.64
CA ALA A 112 12.97 -1.16 -17.91
C ALA A 112 12.35 -0.01 -18.73
N SER A 113 12.69 0.08 -20.01
CA SER A 113 12.17 1.10 -20.93
C SER A 113 10.65 1.02 -21.11
N ILE A 114 10.09 -0.18 -21.19
CA ILE A 114 8.64 -0.38 -21.39
C ILE A 114 7.90 -0.01 -20.10
N CYS A 115 8.41 -0.43 -18.94
CA CYS A 115 7.86 -0.05 -17.64
C CYS A 115 7.91 1.46 -17.42
N GLU A 116 8.98 2.11 -17.84
CA GLU A 116 9.12 3.57 -17.76
C GLU A 116 8.12 4.29 -18.67
N GLU A 117 7.99 3.88 -19.93
CA GLU A 117 7.03 4.44 -20.89
C GLU A 117 5.58 4.27 -20.40
N LEU A 118 5.26 3.10 -19.85
CA LEU A 118 3.94 2.79 -19.30
C LEU A 118 3.63 3.65 -18.06
N ALA A 119 4.60 3.80 -17.15
CA ALA A 119 4.45 4.61 -15.96
C ALA A 119 4.31 6.11 -16.29
N LYS A 120 5.12 6.62 -17.22
CA LYS A 120 5.04 8.01 -17.72
C LYS A 120 3.78 8.28 -18.55
N GLY A 121 3.16 7.24 -19.11
CA GLY A 121 2.00 7.38 -19.97
C GLY A 121 2.30 7.76 -21.40
N HIS A 122 3.51 7.47 -21.87
CA HIS A 122 3.85 7.63 -23.28
C HIS A 122 3.11 6.61 -24.15
N ILE A 123 2.81 5.45 -23.58
CA ILE A 123 1.96 4.41 -24.16
C ILE A 123 0.69 4.24 -23.32
N SER A 124 -0.46 4.12 -23.99
CA SER A 124 -1.70 3.76 -23.32
C SER A 124 -1.66 2.31 -22.85
N TYR A 125 -2.40 1.95 -21.79
CA TYR A 125 -2.50 0.57 -21.34
C TYR A 125 -3.05 -0.36 -22.44
N ASP A 126 -4.00 0.13 -23.25
CA ASP A 126 -4.57 -0.65 -24.36
C ASP A 126 -3.55 -0.87 -25.48
N GLU A 127 -2.74 0.15 -25.78
CA GLU A 127 -1.67 0.08 -26.77
C GLU A 127 -0.56 -0.87 -26.31
N PHE A 128 -0.16 -0.78 -25.04
CA PHE A 128 0.77 -1.71 -24.40
C PHE A 128 0.27 -3.15 -24.51
N LYS A 129 -0.99 -3.39 -24.18
CA LYS A 129 -1.60 -4.71 -24.28
C LYS A 129 -1.63 -5.22 -25.71
N SER A 130 -1.96 -4.36 -26.67
CA SER A 130 -1.91 -4.69 -28.10
C SER A 130 -0.50 -5.07 -28.56
N LYS A 131 0.53 -4.34 -28.12
CA LYS A 131 1.93 -4.59 -28.49
C LYS A 131 2.46 -5.91 -27.91
N ILE A 132 2.13 -6.21 -26.65
CA ILE A 132 2.60 -7.41 -25.94
C ILE A 132 1.83 -8.68 -26.36
N PHE A 133 0.51 -8.59 -26.53
CA PHE A 133 -0.33 -9.75 -26.89
C PHE A 133 -0.52 -9.92 -28.40
N GLY A 134 -0.49 -8.83 -29.17
CA GLY A 134 -0.55 -8.85 -30.64
C GLY A 134 0.77 -9.27 -31.31
N GLY A 135 1.91 -9.14 -30.62
CA GLY A 135 3.20 -9.64 -31.11
C GLY A 135 3.33 -11.17 -31.11
N LYS A 136 2.53 -11.89 -30.31
CA LYS A 136 2.61 -13.36 -30.18
C LYS A 136 1.92 -14.15 -31.29
N THR A 137 1.28 -13.51 -32.27
CA THR A 137 0.53 -14.19 -33.34
C THR A 137 1.24 -14.24 -34.70
N ASN A 138 2.51 -13.84 -34.78
CA ASN A 138 3.32 -13.91 -36.01
C ASN A 138 4.64 -14.67 -35.83
N GLU A 139 4.59 -15.87 -35.27
CA GLU A 139 5.60 -16.90 -35.56
C GLU A 139 4.86 -18.17 -35.95
N LYS A 140 4.96 -18.50 -37.24
CA LYS A 140 4.38 -19.67 -37.88
C LYS A 140 5.51 -20.44 -38.55
#